data_AF-A0A0G1NZB1-F1
#
_entry.id   AF-A0A0G1NZB1-F1
#
_cell.length_a   1.000
_cell.length_b   1.000
_cell.length_c   1.000
_cell.angle_alpha   90.00
_cell.angle_beta   90.00
_cell.angle_gamma   90.00
#
_symmetry.space_group_name_H-M   'P 1'
#
loop_
_entity.id
_entity.type
_entity.pdbx_description
1 polymer ?
#
loop_
_entity_poly.entity_id
_entity_poly.type
_entity_poly.pdbx_seq_one_letter_code
_entity_poly.pdbx_strand_id
1 'polypeptide(L)'
;MCCMLKGISTDNQGLDNRGLTLIEVVVAVGIFAIVVTTVVELLWYGWHSMRIVWDQLAVQNEGRKVTQDLTNELRTANYSSIGSYPIASAGANDLTFYSDLDKDSYRERVRYFLVGTTLKKGVIIPTGTPLTYSTSSERVIDMVHDVANVAKENPLRSPVSFTIESKAVIRNLKNN
;
A
#
# COMPACT_ATOMS: atom_id res chain seq x y z
N MET A 1 -75.39 11.35 31.72
CA MET A 1 -74.23 10.66 32.33
C MET A 1 -73.02 11.56 32.16
N CYS A 2 -72.60 12.13 33.28
CA CYS A 2 -71.53 13.11 33.42
C CYS A 2 -70.18 12.42 33.21
N CYS A 3 -69.28 12.97 32.39
CA CYS A 3 -67.85 12.74 32.56
C CYS A 3 -67.01 13.83 31.86
N MET A 4 -66.71 14.86 32.66
CA MET A 4 -65.35 15.35 32.89
C MET A 4 -64.59 15.95 31.69
N LEU A 5 -64.92 17.22 31.38
CA LEU A 5 -63.99 18.15 30.75
C LEU A 5 -62.84 18.41 31.73
N LYS A 6 -61.72 17.71 31.56
CA LYS A 6 -60.50 17.93 32.33
C LYS A 6 -59.75 19.09 31.67
N GLY A 7 -59.78 20.25 32.33
CA GLY A 7 -59.11 21.47 31.88
C GLY A 7 -57.62 21.24 31.65
N ILE A 8 -57.14 21.69 30.50
CA ILE A 8 -55.71 21.79 30.19
C ILE A 8 -55.18 22.97 31.02
N SER A 9 -54.48 22.65 32.12
CA SER A 9 -53.65 23.61 32.82
C SER A 9 -52.47 23.97 31.91
N THR A 10 -52.56 25.09 31.22
CA THR A 10 -51.38 25.79 30.70
C THR A 10 -50.58 26.27 31.90
N ASP A 11 -49.62 25.47 32.32
CA ASP A 11 -48.53 25.95 33.17
C ASP A 11 -47.74 26.95 32.33
N ASN A 12 -48.12 28.23 32.47
CA ASN A 12 -47.42 29.34 31.89
C ASN A 12 -46.15 29.51 32.71
N GLN A 13 -45.12 28.72 32.34
CA GLN A 13 -43.77 28.82 32.87
C GLN A 13 -43.29 30.24 32.60
N GLY A 14 -43.46 31.11 33.60
CA GLY A 14 -42.97 32.47 33.57
C GLY A 14 -41.49 32.41 33.24
N LEU A 15 -41.10 33.02 32.12
CA LEU A 15 -39.71 33.22 31.79
C LEU A 15 -39.12 34.13 32.86
N ASP A 16 -38.50 33.50 33.87
CA ASP A 16 -37.70 34.16 34.89
C ASP A 16 -36.59 34.94 34.15
N ASN A 17 -36.80 36.23 33.93
CA ASN A 17 -35.82 37.16 33.35
C ASN A 17 -34.71 37.46 34.38
N ARG A 18 -33.98 36.43 34.79
CA ARG A 18 -32.75 36.57 35.57
C ARG A 18 -31.61 36.79 34.58
N GLY A 19 -31.06 38.00 34.57
CA GLY A 19 -29.88 38.32 33.77
C GLY A 19 -28.69 37.45 34.17
N LEU A 20 -27.83 37.11 33.20
CA LEU A 20 -26.59 36.37 33.45
C LEU A 20 -25.71 37.14 34.43
N THR A 21 -25.25 36.45 35.46
CA THR A 21 -24.31 37.04 36.40
C THR A 21 -22.91 37.10 35.78
N LEU A 22 -22.12 38.12 36.12
CA LEU A 22 -20.78 38.29 35.56
C LEU A 22 -19.86 37.09 35.84
N ILE A 23 -20.05 36.43 36.99
CA ILE A 23 -19.29 35.23 37.36
C ILE A 23 -19.67 34.02 36.52
N GLU A 24 -20.96 33.83 36.21
CA GLU A 24 -21.44 32.73 35.37
C GLU A 24 -20.89 32.82 33.94
N VAL A 25 -20.82 34.03 33.39
CA VAL A 25 -20.21 34.26 32.07
C VAL A 25 -18.72 33.91 32.08
N VAL A 26 -17.98 34.30 33.12
CA VAL A 26 -16.55 33.98 33.23
C VAL A 26 -16.31 32.47 33.34
N VAL A 27 -17.14 31.76 34.12
CA VAL A 27 -17.06 30.30 34.26
C VAL A 27 -17.45 29.60 32.94
N ALA A 28 -18.52 30.04 32.29
CA ALA A 28 -18.96 29.47 31.01
C ALA A 28 -17.90 29.64 29.91
N VAL A 29 -17.26 30.80 29.82
CA VAL A 29 -16.16 31.04 28.86
C VAL A 29 -14.95 30.18 29.17
N GLY A 30 -14.62 29.97 30.46
CA GLY A 30 -13.52 29.10 30.87
C GLY A 30 -13.75 27.64 30.47
N ILE A 31 -14.95 27.10 30.70
CA ILE A 31 -15.30 25.73 30.31
C ILE A 31 -15.34 25.61 28.78
N PHE A 32 -15.91 26.60 28.10
CA PHE A 32 -16.00 26.61 26.64
C PHE A 32 -14.60 26.61 25.99
N ALA A 33 -13.66 27.39 26.51
CA ALA A 33 -12.29 27.42 26.01
C ALA A 33 -11.61 26.04 26.08
N ILE A 34 -11.76 25.32 27.20
CA ILE A 34 -11.19 23.98 27.40
C ILE A 34 -11.80 22.96 26.43
N VAL A 35 -13.11 23.02 26.21
CA VAL A 35 -13.79 22.12 25.27
C VAL A 35 -13.32 22.39 23.83
N VAL A 36 -13.18 23.66 23.45
CA VAL A 36 -12.73 24.00 22.09
C VAL A 36 -11.29 23.56 21.85
N THR A 37 -10.37 23.78 22.80
CA THR A 37 -8.96 23.36 22.63
C THR A 37 -8.84 21.84 22.51
N THR A 38 -9.54 21.08 23.35
CA THR A 38 -9.50 19.61 23.30
C THR A 38 -10.06 19.05 21.99
N VAL A 39 -11.14 19.64 21.46
CA VAL A 39 -11.69 19.26 20.14
C VAL A 39 -10.71 19.58 19.01
N VAL A 40 -10.06 20.75 19.05
CA VAL A 40 -9.08 21.15 18.02
C VAL A 40 -7.86 20.22 18.02
N GLU A 41 -7.35 19.87 19.19
CA GLU A 41 -6.24 18.90 19.31
C GLU A 41 -6.62 17.54 18.74
N LEU A 42 -7.81 17.02 19.08
CA LEU A 42 -8.30 15.74 18.56
C LEU A 42 -8.40 15.75 17.02
N LEU A 43 -8.92 16.84 16.44
CA LEU A 43 -9.02 16.99 14.99
C LEU A 43 -7.63 17.05 14.34
N TRP A 44 -6.68 17.76 14.95
CA TRP A 44 -5.32 17.88 14.43
C TRP A 44 -4.57 16.54 14.46
N TYR A 45 -4.66 15.79 15.58
CA TYR A 45 -4.12 14.45 15.69
C TYR A 45 -4.77 13.47 14.70
N GLY A 46 -6.09 13.54 14.53
CA GLY A 46 -6.83 12.71 13.57
C GLY A 46 -6.39 12.94 12.13
N TRP A 47 -6.20 14.19 11.72
CA TRP A 47 -5.74 14.53 10.37
C TRP A 47 -4.28 14.14 10.11
N HIS A 48 -3.40 14.24 11.10
CA HIS A 48 -2.00 13.80 10.94
C HIS A 48 -1.89 12.27 10.82
N SER A 49 -2.64 11.53 11.64
CA SER A 49 -2.65 10.07 11.63
C SER A 49 -3.15 9.49 10.30
N MET A 50 -4.16 10.14 9.70
CA MET A 50 -4.74 9.71 8.43
C MET A 50 -3.70 9.64 7.30
N ARG A 51 -2.80 10.62 7.19
CA ARG A 51 -1.77 10.63 6.11
C ARG A 51 -0.79 9.47 6.19
N ILE A 52 -0.38 9.09 7.40
CA ILE A 52 0.59 8.01 7.62
C ILE A 52 -0.01 6.65 7.24
N VAL A 53 -1.30 6.43 7.53
CA VAL A 53 -2.00 5.18 7.23
C VAL A 53 -2.12 4.98 5.71
N TRP A 54 -2.44 6.03 4.94
CA TRP A 54 -2.55 5.91 3.47
C TRP A 54 -1.24 5.58 2.77
N ASP A 55 -0.13 6.21 3.19
CA ASP A 55 1.19 5.96 2.60
C ASP A 55 1.67 4.52 2.87
N GLN A 56 1.43 4.01 4.09
CA GLN A 56 1.81 2.64 4.45
C GLN A 56 0.98 1.58 3.72
N LEU A 57 -0.31 1.83 3.47
CA LEU A 57 -1.16 0.93 2.71
C LEU A 57 -0.79 0.92 1.22
N ALA A 58 -0.40 2.06 0.66
CA ALA A 58 0.01 2.17 -0.74
C ALA A 58 1.25 1.31 -1.04
N VAL A 59 2.31 1.43 -0.22
CA VAL A 59 3.56 0.67 -0.40
C VAL A 59 3.34 -0.85 -0.27
N GLN A 60 2.45 -1.28 0.63
CA GLN A 60 2.09 -2.70 0.78
C GLN A 60 1.37 -3.27 -0.43
N ASN A 61 0.38 -2.53 -0.95
CA ASN A 61 -0.38 -2.97 -2.10
C ASN A 61 0.51 -3.02 -3.35
N GLU A 62 1.42 -2.05 -3.49
CA GLU A 62 2.43 -2.02 -4.55
C GLU A 62 3.35 -3.25 -4.46
N GLY A 63 3.91 -3.56 -3.28
CA GLY A 63 4.73 -4.75 -3.07
C GLY A 63 4.00 -6.06 -3.37
N ARG A 64 2.75 -6.20 -2.90
CA ARG A 64 1.92 -7.38 -3.21
C ARG A 64 1.71 -7.53 -4.71
N LYS A 65 1.33 -6.46 -5.40
CA LYS A 65 1.12 -6.47 -6.85
C LYS A 65 2.39 -6.89 -7.58
N VAL A 66 3.55 -6.34 -7.21
CA VAL A 66 4.81 -6.65 -7.89
C VAL A 66 5.27 -8.09 -7.67
N THR A 67 5.06 -8.66 -6.48
CA THR A 67 5.35 -10.10 -6.25
C THR A 67 4.43 -11.01 -7.06
N GLN A 68 3.16 -10.63 -7.22
CA GLN A 68 2.21 -11.35 -8.06
C GLN A 68 2.60 -11.26 -9.54
N ASP A 69 2.93 -10.05 -10.02
CA ASP A 69 3.37 -9.82 -11.39
C ASP A 69 4.65 -10.61 -11.69
N LEU A 70 5.65 -10.55 -10.81
CA LEU A 70 6.88 -11.34 -10.91
C LEU A 70 6.58 -12.85 -10.98
N THR A 71 5.74 -13.36 -10.08
CA THR A 71 5.40 -14.79 -10.07
C THR A 71 4.65 -15.19 -11.34
N ASN A 72 3.73 -14.36 -11.82
CA ASN A 72 2.97 -14.63 -13.04
C ASN A 72 3.88 -14.67 -14.27
N GLU A 73 4.79 -13.70 -14.39
CA GLU A 73 5.76 -13.63 -15.50
C GLU A 73 6.79 -14.77 -15.45
N LEU A 74 7.22 -15.18 -14.25
CA LEU A 74 8.09 -16.34 -14.07
C LEU A 74 7.40 -17.66 -14.42
N ARG A 75 6.09 -17.77 -14.17
CA ARG A 75 5.31 -18.97 -14.53
C ARG A 75 5.15 -19.14 -16.04
N THR A 76 5.25 -18.05 -16.81
CA THR A 76 5.22 -18.06 -18.28
C THR A 76 6.61 -18.10 -18.90
N ALA A 77 7.67 -18.21 -18.09
CA ALA A 77 9.04 -18.26 -18.57
C ALA A 77 9.27 -19.47 -19.49
N ASN A 78 9.94 -19.23 -20.62
CA ASN A 78 10.19 -20.22 -21.65
C ASN A 78 11.59 -20.03 -22.25
N TYR A 79 12.04 -20.96 -23.07
CA TYR A 79 13.30 -20.86 -23.80
C TYR A 79 13.34 -19.57 -24.61
N SER A 80 14.50 -18.91 -24.63
CA SER A 80 14.69 -17.68 -25.40
C SER A 80 14.52 -17.90 -26.91
N SER A 81 14.33 -16.81 -27.67
CA SER A 81 14.29 -16.85 -29.14
C SER A 81 15.61 -17.29 -29.79
N ILE A 82 16.71 -17.29 -29.03
CA ILE A 82 18.04 -17.73 -29.47
C ILE A 82 18.41 -19.13 -28.97
N GLY A 83 17.47 -19.86 -28.35
CA GLY A 83 17.69 -21.24 -27.87
C GLY A 83 18.38 -21.37 -26.51
N SER A 84 18.60 -20.27 -25.79
CA SER A 84 19.08 -20.30 -24.39
C SER A 84 18.00 -20.77 -23.40
N TYR A 85 18.46 -21.27 -22.25
CA TYR A 85 17.61 -21.70 -21.13
C TYR A 85 16.70 -20.58 -20.61
N PRO A 86 15.53 -20.91 -20.02
CA PRO A 86 14.56 -19.91 -19.54
C PRO A 86 15.10 -18.97 -18.46
N ILE A 87 16.03 -19.43 -17.61
CA ILE A 87 16.67 -18.59 -16.59
C ILE A 87 18.09 -18.26 -17.08
N ALA A 88 18.37 -16.96 -17.27
CA ALA A 88 19.66 -16.48 -17.74
C ALA A 88 20.64 -16.24 -16.58
N SER A 89 20.16 -15.67 -15.47
CA SER A 89 20.94 -15.41 -14.26
C SER A 89 20.03 -15.29 -13.04
N ALA A 90 20.48 -15.80 -11.91
CA ALA A 90 19.83 -15.60 -10.61
C ALA A 90 20.91 -15.23 -9.58
N GLY A 91 21.00 -13.95 -9.26
CA GLY A 91 21.87 -13.41 -8.22
C GLY A 91 21.13 -13.19 -6.90
N ALA A 92 21.80 -12.51 -5.96
CA ALA A 92 21.21 -12.22 -4.65
C ALA A 92 20.12 -11.14 -4.72
N ASN A 93 20.29 -10.14 -5.59
CA ASN A 93 19.40 -8.97 -5.73
C ASN A 93 18.94 -8.75 -7.18
N ASP A 94 19.24 -9.69 -8.08
CA ASP A 94 18.90 -9.63 -9.49
C ASP A 94 18.46 -10.99 -10.02
N LEU A 95 17.46 -10.99 -10.89
CA LEU A 95 16.93 -12.18 -11.53
C LEU A 95 16.64 -11.86 -12.99
N THR A 96 17.26 -12.60 -13.90
CA THR A 96 17.08 -12.47 -15.34
C THR A 96 16.53 -13.76 -15.93
N PHE A 97 15.40 -13.68 -16.62
CA PHE A 97 14.75 -14.80 -17.27
C PHE A 97 14.17 -14.38 -18.61
N TYR A 98 13.82 -15.37 -19.43
CA TYR A 98 13.13 -15.17 -20.69
C TYR A 98 11.68 -15.57 -20.53
N SER A 99 10.78 -14.70 -20.96
CA SER A 99 9.34 -14.92 -20.91
C SER A 99 8.70 -14.27 -22.11
N ASP A 100 7.43 -14.53 -22.29
CA ASP A 100 6.62 -13.98 -23.37
C ASP A 100 5.54 -13.12 -22.74
N LEU A 101 5.75 -11.81 -22.86
CA LEU A 101 4.93 -10.81 -22.20
C LEU A 101 3.72 -10.39 -23.05
N ASP A 102 3.83 -10.43 -24.38
CA ASP A 102 2.81 -9.95 -25.32
C ASP A 102 2.22 -11.05 -26.23
N LYS A 103 2.58 -12.32 -25.99
CA LYS A 103 2.11 -13.53 -26.72
C LYS A 103 2.48 -13.52 -28.19
N ASP A 104 3.66 -13.01 -28.51
CA ASP A 104 4.17 -12.98 -29.87
C ASP A 104 5.10 -14.18 -30.18
N SER A 105 5.81 -14.13 -31.31
CA SER A 105 6.73 -15.20 -31.70
C SER A 105 8.11 -15.07 -31.03
N TYR A 106 8.38 -13.93 -30.41
CA TYR A 106 9.62 -13.62 -29.73
C TYR A 106 9.48 -13.87 -28.22
N ARG A 107 10.61 -13.83 -27.54
CA ARG A 107 10.71 -14.07 -26.10
C ARG A 107 11.56 -12.96 -25.55
N GLU A 108 10.98 -12.13 -24.71
CA GLU A 108 11.64 -10.99 -24.11
C GLU A 108 12.57 -11.47 -23.01
N ARG A 109 13.70 -10.76 -22.85
CA ARG A 109 14.55 -10.91 -21.68
C ARG A 109 14.05 -9.96 -20.61
N VAL A 110 13.55 -10.50 -19.51
CA VAL A 110 13.07 -9.75 -18.35
C VAL A 110 14.11 -9.83 -17.24
N ARG A 111 14.47 -8.68 -16.68
CA ARG A 111 15.43 -8.54 -15.59
C ARG A 111 14.82 -7.76 -14.43
N TYR A 112 14.67 -8.40 -13.29
CA TYR A 112 14.34 -7.72 -12.05
C TYR A 112 15.63 -7.44 -11.29
N PHE A 113 15.80 -6.22 -10.80
CA PHE A 113 17.01 -5.84 -10.06
C PHE A 113 16.72 -4.74 -9.04
N LEU A 114 17.37 -4.83 -7.88
CA LEU A 114 17.27 -3.82 -6.83
C LEU A 114 18.37 -2.76 -6.99
N VAL A 115 17.98 -1.49 -7.05
CA VAL A 115 18.91 -0.35 -7.04
C VAL A 115 18.61 0.51 -5.81
N GLY A 116 19.51 0.49 -4.82
CA GLY A 116 19.30 1.16 -3.55
C GLY A 116 18.12 0.53 -2.81
N THR A 117 16.99 1.24 -2.76
CA THR A 117 15.72 0.78 -2.18
C THR A 117 14.60 0.63 -3.22
N THR A 118 14.88 0.81 -4.50
CA THR A 118 13.88 0.73 -5.57
C THR A 118 14.06 -0.56 -6.36
N LEU A 119 13.00 -1.38 -6.41
CA LEU A 119 12.95 -2.55 -7.28
C LEU A 119 12.57 -2.11 -8.69
N LYS A 120 13.41 -2.45 -9.66
CA LYS A 120 13.24 -2.09 -11.07
C LYS A 120 13.10 -3.34 -11.94
N LYS A 121 12.37 -3.19 -13.04
CA LYS A 121 12.19 -4.20 -14.08
C LYS A 121 12.74 -3.67 -15.40
N GLY A 122 13.70 -4.37 -15.98
CA GLY A 122 14.19 -4.18 -17.33
C GLY A 122 13.56 -5.20 -18.28
N VAL A 123 13.15 -4.77 -19.47
CA VAL A 123 12.65 -5.66 -20.54
C VAL A 123 13.42 -5.38 -21.82
N ILE A 124 13.94 -6.43 -22.45
CA ILE A 124 14.63 -6.34 -23.75
C ILE A 124 13.94 -7.26 -24.74
N ILE A 125 13.47 -6.68 -25.83
CA ILE A 125 12.94 -7.41 -26.99
C ILE A 125 14.14 -7.79 -27.89
N PRO A 126 14.24 -9.05 -28.35
CA PRO A 126 15.32 -9.44 -29.26
C PRO A 126 15.13 -8.76 -30.62
N THR A 127 16.22 -8.25 -31.20
CA THR A 127 16.18 -7.61 -32.52
C THR A 127 17.40 -7.99 -33.36
N GLY A 128 17.30 -7.79 -34.67
CA GLY A 128 18.37 -8.03 -35.64
C GLY A 128 18.35 -9.41 -36.31
N THR A 129 19.28 -9.59 -37.25
CA THR A 129 19.53 -10.82 -38.01
C THR A 129 21.04 -11.09 -38.06
N PRO A 130 21.62 -11.93 -37.18
CA PRO A 130 20.98 -12.83 -36.23
C PRO A 130 20.33 -12.11 -35.04
N LEU A 131 19.33 -12.75 -34.41
CA LEU A 131 18.64 -12.20 -33.25
C LEU A 131 19.62 -12.01 -32.09
N THR A 132 19.61 -10.81 -31.48
CA THR A 132 20.40 -10.50 -30.29
C THR A 132 19.61 -9.70 -29.27
N TYR A 133 19.97 -9.83 -27.99
CA TYR A 133 19.42 -9.03 -26.90
C TYR A 133 20.41 -7.91 -26.56
N SER A 134 20.24 -6.72 -27.16
CA SER A 134 21.09 -5.58 -26.85
C SER A 134 20.67 -4.92 -25.53
N THR A 135 21.64 -4.65 -24.64
CA THR A 135 21.37 -3.89 -23.41
C THR A 135 21.03 -2.43 -23.69
N SER A 136 21.31 -1.91 -24.89
CA SER A 136 20.95 -0.55 -25.28
C SER A 136 19.45 -0.36 -25.53
N SER A 137 18.70 -1.45 -25.79
CA SER A 137 17.25 -1.43 -26.00
C SER A 137 16.46 -1.84 -24.74
N GLU A 138 17.12 -1.87 -23.58
CA GLU A 138 16.48 -2.21 -22.31
C GLU A 138 15.52 -1.10 -21.87
N ARG A 139 14.23 -1.46 -21.75
CA ARG A 139 13.22 -0.60 -21.17
C ARG A 139 13.13 -0.86 -19.67
N VAL A 140 13.57 0.11 -18.87
CA VAL A 140 13.53 0.04 -17.40
C VAL A 140 12.26 0.71 -16.86
N ILE A 141 11.59 0.03 -15.94
CA ILE A 141 10.38 0.46 -15.25
C ILE A 141 10.63 0.37 -13.75
N ASP A 142 10.31 1.43 -13.01
CA ASP A 142 10.36 1.44 -11.56
C ASP A 142 9.08 0.80 -11.01
N MET A 143 9.22 -0.24 -10.18
CA MET A 143 8.10 -1.11 -9.79
C MET A 143 7.67 -0.90 -8.34
N VAL A 144 8.64 -0.80 -7.40
CA VAL A 144 8.39 -0.58 -5.97
C VAL A 144 9.45 0.35 -5.40
N HIS A 145 9.04 1.27 -4.54
CA HIS A 145 9.93 2.14 -3.78
C HIS A 145 10.03 1.69 -2.32
N ASP A 146 11.13 2.06 -1.65
CA ASP A 146 11.36 1.79 -0.22
C ASP A 146 11.35 0.30 0.18
N VAL A 147 11.94 -0.55 -0.68
CA VAL A 147 12.18 -1.95 -0.36
C VAL A 147 13.27 -2.03 0.71
N ALA A 148 12.84 -2.28 1.95
CA ALA A 148 13.71 -2.50 3.08
C ALA A 148 13.74 -3.99 3.47
N ASN A 149 14.92 -4.47 3.83
CA ASN A 149 15.03 -5.77 4.47
C ASN A 149 14.59 -5.64 5.93
N VAL A 150 13.85 -6.61 6.47
CA VAL A 150 13.27 -6.56 7.83
C VAL A 150 14.32 -6.24 8.92
N ALA A 151 15.58 -6.59 8.69
CA ALA A 151 16.69 -6.29 9.60
C ALA A 151 17.12 -4.80 9.69
N LYS A 152 16.54 -3.88 8.89
CA LYS A 152 16.91 -2.45 8.85
C LYS A 152 15.71 -1.50 9.05
N GLU A 153 14.76 -1.89 9.90
CA GLU A 153 13.63 -1.03 10.24
C GLU A 153 14.02 0.08 11.22
N ASN A 154 13.67 1.33 10.89
CA ASN A 154 13.80 2.47 11.79
C ASN A 154 12.76 2.34 12.92
N PRO A 155 13.14 2.28 14.20
CA PRO A 155 12.21 2.03 15.31
C PRO A 155 11.11 3.10 15.47
N LEU A 156 11.22 4.24 14.78
CA LEU A 156 10.22 5.31 14.78
C LEU A 156 9.17 5.20 13.65
N ARG A 157 9.33 4.27 12.72
CA ARG A 157 8.33 3.95 11.69
C ARG A 157 7.79 2.56 12.01
N SER A 158 6.48 2.42 12.21
CA SER A 158 5.87 1.09 12.33
C SER A 158 6.22 0.29 11.07
N PRO A 159 7.05 -0.76 11.16
CA PRO A 159 7.35 -1.57 10.00
C PRO A 159 6.06 -2.30 9.62
N VAL A 160 5.69 -2.23 8.34
CA VAL A 160 4.72 -3.16 7.84
C VAL A 160 5.47 -4.42 7.45
N SER A 161 5.47 -5.40 8.34
CA SER A 161 6.01 -6.73 8.05
C SER A 161 5.14 -7.40 6.97
N PHE A 162 5.67 -7.56 5.77
CA PHE A 162 5.11 -8.48 4.78
C PHE A 162 5.97 -9.74 4.74
N THR A 163 5.44 -10.85 5.25
CA THR A 163 6.07 -12.17 5.18
C THR A 163 5.63 -12.88 3.90
N ILE A 164 6.57 -13.18 3.00
CA ILE A 164 6.30 -14.06 1.86
C ILE A 164 6.35 -15.51 2.33
N GLU A 165 5.19 -16.08 2.63
CA GLU A 165 5.04 -17.52 2.85
C GLU A 165 5.11 -18.25 1.49
N SER A 166 6.29 -18.74 1.10
CA SER A 166 6.39 -19.60 -0.09
C SER A 166 5.88 -21.01 0.22
N LYS A 167 4.64 -21.32 -0.16
CA LYS A 167 4.11 -22.70 -0.15
C LYS A 167 4.57 -23.51 -1.36
N ALA A 168 5.87 -23.53 -1.63
CA ALA A 168 6.44 -24.37 -2.69
C ALA A 168 6.67 -25.80 -2.15
N VAL A 169 5.77 -26.72 -2.45
CA VAL A 169 5.97 -28.15 -2.19
C VAL A 169 6.80 -28.73 -3.35
N ILE A 170 8.09 -28.98 -3.11
CA ILE A 170 8.91 -29.76 -4.05
C ILE A 170 8.45 -31.22 -3.96
N ARG A 171 7.67 -31.66 -4.95
CA ARG A 171 7.34 -33.08 -5.09
C ARG A 171 8.57 -33.81 -5.61
N ASN A 172 9.11 -34.69 -4.76
CA ASN A 172 10.25 -35.54 -5.07
C ASN A 172 9.85 -36.54 -6.18
N LEU A 173 10.42 -36.39 -7.38
CA LEU A 173 10.28 -37.33 -8.49
C LEU A 173 11.29 -38.47 -8.33
N LYS A 174 11.13 -39.29 -7.30
CA LYS A 174 11.84 -40.57 -7.24
C LYS A 174 10.83 -41.68 -7.04
N ASN A 175 10.58 -42.41 -8.14
CA ASN A 175 10.41 -43.87 -8.26
C ASN A 175 9.52 -44.16 -9.48
N ASN A 176 10.17 -44.27 -10.66
CA ASN A 176 9.79 -45.28 -11.65
C ASN A 176 10.89 -46.35 -11.58
#